data_AF-A0A359BHL6-F1
#
_entry.id   AF-A0A359BHL6-F1
#
_cell.length_a   1.000
_cell.length_b   1.000
_cell.length_c   1.000
_cell.angle_alpha   90.00
_cell.angle_beta   90.00
_cell.angle_gamma   90.00
#
_symmetry.space_group_name_H-M   'P 1'
#
loop_
_entity.id
_entity.type
_entity.pdbx_description
1 polymer ?
#
loop_
_entity_poly.entity_id
_entity_poly.type
_entity_poly.pdbx_seq_one_letter_code
_entity_poly.pdbx_strand_id
1 'polypeptide(L)'
;MEIHNNNKVNNFTGVNKMDKEPENFQEQLNTMVKKLSKNAEYYVPEYGDFKPVMEFIPNLDKETSSTVGKYGLKIYKMPKHIEPDEKMRYLEAAAYMPAGDYKADAIVGSGNKAEIIKLLNSEEFAKNLNYTYSELLDTVKNS
;
A
#
# COMPACT_ATOMS: atom_id res chain seq x y z
N MET A 1 47.22 12.65 38.32
CA MET A 1 46.66 11.40 37.77
C MET A 1 45.26 11.31 38.34
N GLU A 2 44.24 11.76 37.61
CA GLU A 2 43.44 10.93 36.68
C GLU A 2 42.76 9.79 37.47
N ILE A 3 41.45 9.55 37.45
CA ILE A 3 40.47 9.59 36.35
C ILE A 3 39.05 9.86 36.92
N HIS A 4 38.23 10.51 36.12
CA HIS A 4 36.81 10.82 36.32
C HIS A 4 35.93 9.57 36.35
N ASN A 5 34.83 9.56 37.12
CA ASN A 5 33.70 8.67 36.83
C ASN A 5 32.36 9.36 37.08
N ASN A 6 31.93 10.12 36.08
CA ASN A 6 30.55 10.60 35.93
C ASN A 6 29.71 9.50 35.26
N ASN A 7 29.10 8.60 36.04
CA ASN A 7 28.01 7.78 35.52
C ASN A 7 26.68 8.50 35.74
N LYS A 8 26.38 9.45 34.83
CA LYS A 8 25.00 9.86 34.57
C LYS A 8 24.29 8.71 33.88
N VAL A 9 23.45 8.01 34.63
CA VAL A 9 22.48 7.06 34.09
C VAL A 9 21.45 7.88 33.32
N ASN A 10 21.60 7.95 31.99
CA ASN A 10 20.58 8.54 31.12
C ASN A 10 19.39 7.58 31.07
N ASN A 11 18.29 7.96 31.72
CA ASN A 11 16.98 7.37 31.52
C ASN A 11 16.55 7.60 30.05
N PHE A 12 16.78 6.63 29.18
CA PHE A 12 16.13 6.56 27.88
C PHE A 12 14.67 6.12 28.07
N THR A 13 13.80 7.07 28.37
CA THR A 13 12.35 6.92 28.17
C THR A 13 12.06 7.11 26.69
N GLY A 14 11.91 6.01 25.96
CA GLY A 14 11.67 6.09 24.51
C GLY A 14 11.30 4.77 23.87
N VAL A 15 10.52 3.93 24.54
CA VAL A 15 9.76 2.91 23.80
C VAL A 15 8.62 3.64 23.13
N ASN A 16 8.86 4.10 21.89
CA ASN A 16 7.76 4.39 20.98
C ASN A 16 6.89 3.15 20.98
N LYS A 17 5.61 3.31 21.36
CA LYS A 17 4.62 2.25 21.25
C LYS A 17 4.76 1.66 19.84
N MET A 18 5.21 0.41 19.75
CA MET A 18 5.05 -0.34 18.52
C MET A 18 3.54 -0.38 18.31
N ASP A 19 3.07 0.30 17.25
CA ASP A 19 1.73 0.08 16.75
C ASP A 19 1.58 -1.44 16.63
N LYS A 20 0.56 -2.00 17.30
CA LYS A 20 0.28 -3.44 17.23
C LYS A 20 0.26 -3.85 15.76
N GLU A 21 0.96 -4.92 15.43
CA GLU A 21 0.80 -5.52 14.11
C GLU A 21 -0.68 -5.91 13.94
N PRO A 22 -1.28 -5.62 12.77
CA PRO A 22 -2.69 -5.92 12.50
C PRO A 22 -2.97 -7.42 12.65
N GLU A 23 -4.00 -7.74 13.43
CA GLU A 23 -4.31 -9.10 13.88
C GLU A 23 -5.03 -9.91 12.77
N ASN A 24 -5.59 -9.25 11.74
CA ASN A 24 -6.25 -9.89 10.60
C ASN A 24 -6.03 -9.15 9.26
N PHE A 25 -6.41 -9.80 8.15
CA PHE A 25 -6.21 -9.27 6.79
C PHE A 25 -6.95 -7.94 6.55
N GLN A 26 -8.17 -7.76 7.10
CA GLN A 26 -8.90 -6.51 6.94
C GLN A 26 -8.19 -5.34 7.63
N GLU A 27 -7.57 -5.56 8.79
CA GLU A 27 -6.75 -4.56 9.47
C GLU A 27 -5.47 -4.23 8.68
N GLN A 28 -4.86 -5.22 8.03
CA GLN A 28 -3.74 -5.00 7.11
C GLN A 28 -4.17 -4.12 5.92
N LEU A 29 -5.34 -4.39 5.33
CA LEU A 29 -5.90 -3.56 4.27
C LEU A 29 -6.14 -2.12 4.74
N ASN A 30 -6.77 -1.94 5.89
CA ASN A 30 -7.01 -0.62 6.47
C ASN A 30 -5.70 0.14 6.70
N THR A 31 -4.66 -0.56 7.19
CA THR A 31 -3.33 0.01 7.42
C THR A 31 -2.66 0.41 6.11
N MET A 32 -2.72 -0.46 5.10
CA MET A 32 -2.18 -0.21 3.76
C MET A 32 -2.85 1.00 3.10
N VAL A 33 -4.18 1.06 3.13
CA VAL A 33 -4.97 2.17 2.57
C VAL A 33 -4.63 3.49 3.28
N LYS A 34 -4.55 3.48 4.62
CA LYS A 34 -4.18 4.66 5.41
C LYS A 34 -2.75 5.14 5.11
N LYS A 35 -1.78 4.23 5.00
CA LYS A 35 -0.40 4.56 4.63
C LYS A 35 -0.34 5.14 3.22
N LEU A 36 -1.01 4.51 2.27
CA LEU A 36 -1.04 4.97 0.88
C LEU A 36 -1.71 6.34 0.74
N SER A 37 -2.82 6.58 1.45
CA SER A 37 -3.49 7.89 1.50
C SER A 37 -2.55 8.98 2.00
N LYS A 38 -1.86 8.74 3.12
CA LYS A 38 -0.84 9.65 3.64
C LYS A 38 0.29 9.88 2.63
N ASN A 39 0.81 8.82 2.02
CA ASN A 39 1.87 8.94 1.03
C ASN A 39 1.42 9.68 -0.23
N ALA A 40 0.14 9.57 -0.62
CA ALA A 40 -0.43 10.32 -1.71
C ALA A 40 -0.40 11.84 -1.44
N GLU A 41 -0.69 12.27 -0.21
CA GLU A 41 -0.61 13.67 0.18
C GLU A 41 0.79 14.26 -0.04
N TYR A 42 1.85 13.51 0.31
CA TYR A 42 3.24 13.99 0.23
C TYR A 42 3.87 13.83 -1.15
N TYR A 43 3.63 12.70 -1.83
CA TYR A 43 4.43 12.31 -3.01
C TYR A 43 3.68 12.45 -4.34
N VAL A 44 2.35 12.50 -4.33
CA VAL A 44 1.58 12.68 -5.57
C VAL A 44 1.39 14.17 -5.83
N PRO A 45 1.90 14.73 -6.94
CA PRO A 45 1.70 16.11 -7.30
C PRO A 45 0.31 16.33 -7.92
N GLU A 46 -0.20 17.56 -7.81
CA GLU A 46 -1.48 17.98 -8.42
C GLU A 46 -1.48 17.82 -9.94
N TYR A 47 -0.32 17.98 -10.59
CA TYR A 47 -0.16 17.88 -12.04
C TYR A 47 1.23 17.31 -12.39
N GLY A 48 1.38 16.82 -13.62
CA GLY A 48 2.65 16.32 -14.15
C GLY A 48 2.97 14.88 -13.74
N ASP A 49 4.22 14.48 -14.02
CA ASP A 49 4.71 13.12 -13.83
C ASP A 49 5.27 12.91 -12.42
N PHE A 50 5.16 11.68 -11.91
CA PHE A 50 5.70 11.27 -10.61
C PHE A 50 6.02 9.78 -10.62
N LYS A 51 6.89 9.36 -9.69
CA LYS A 51 7.17 7.93 -9.49
C LYS A 51 5.95 7.28 -8.85
N PRO A 52 5.54 6.06 -9.27
CA PRO A 52 4.44 5.36 -8.62
C PRO A 52 4.64 5.25 -7.10
N VAL A 53 3.56 5.49 -6.36
CA VAL A 53 3.52 5.36 -4.90
C VAL A 53 2.81 4.06 -4.60
N MET A 54 3.41 3.18 -3.80
CA MET A 54 2.86 1.84 -3.59
C MET A 54 3.08 1.33 -2.18
N GLU A 55 2.15 0.51 -1.73
CA GLU A 55 2.20 -0.22 -0.47
C GLU A 55 1.92 -1.71 -0.73
N PHE A 56 2.43 -2.56 0.15
CA PHE A 56 2.26 -4.01 0.05
C PHE A 56 1.85 -4.60 1.39
N ILE A 57 1.11 -5.70 1.32
CA ILE A 57 0.86 -6.59 2.45
C ILE A 57 1.17 -8.03 2.04
N PRO A 58 1.79 -8.84 2.93
CA PRO A 58 2.01 -10.25 2.65
C PRO A 58 0.69 -11.01 2.64
N ASN A 59 0.59 -12.05 1.81
CA ASN A 59 -0.50 -13.01 1.96
C ASN A 59 -0.15 -14.00 3.08
N LEU A 60 -0.83 -13.88 4.22
CA LEU A 60 -0.59 -14.74 5.39
C LEU A 60 -1.45 -16.01 5.40
N ASP A 61 -2.37 -16.16 4.45
CA ASP A 61 -3.18 -17.36 4.33
C ASP A 61 -2.32 -18.52 3.81
N LYS A 62 -2.18 -19.57 4.64
CA LYS A 62 -1.34 -20.73 4.34
C LYS A 62 -1.85 -21.53 3.14
N GLU A 63 -3.14 -21.48 2.86
CA GLU A 63 -3.73 -22.22 1.74
C GLU A 63 -3.45 -21.55 0.39
N THR A 64 -3.25 -20.23 0.39
CA THR A 64 -3.17 -19.44 -0.85
C THR A 64 -1.83 -18.72 -1.03
N SER A 65 -0.99 -18.67 0.01
CA SER A 65 0.32 -18.00 0.00
C SER A 65 1.33 -18.59 -0.99
N SER A 66 1.19 -19.87 -1.37
CA SER A 66 2.00 -20.49 -2.44
C SER A 66 1.61 -20.02 -3.84
N THR A 67 0.39 -19.52 -4.00
CA THR A 67 -0.14 -19.00 -5.28
C THR A 67 0.07 -17.49 -5.38
N VAL A 68 -0.28 -16.76 -4.32
CA VAL A 68 -0.08 -15.31 -4.21
C VAL A 68 0.72 -15.03 -2.94
N GLY A 69 1.94 -14.51 -3.07
CA GLY A 69 2.81 -14.21 -1.93
C GLY A 69 2.52 -12.87 -1.28
N LYS A 70 2.03 -11.89 -2.05
CA LYS A 70 1.71 -10.54 -1.56
C LYS A 70 0.67 -9.84 -2.42
N TYR A 71 -0.02 -8.90 -1.80
CA TYR A 71 -0.92 -7.96 -2.44
C TYR A 71 -0.30 -6.56 -2.42
N GLY A 72 -0.56 -5.76 -3.45
CA GLY A 72 -0.06 -4.39 -3.55
C GLY A 72 -1.11 -3.42 -4.06
N LEU A 73 -1.08 -2.21 -3.53
CA LEU A 73 -1.92 -1.10 -3.96
C LEU A 73 -1.03 0.06 -4.42
N LYS A 74 -1.24 0.55 -5.64
CA LYS A 74 -0.35 1.50 -6.31
C LYS A 74 -1.12 2.69 -6.88
N ILE A 75 -0.64 3.91 -6.62
CA ILE A 75 -1.05 5.12 -7.32
C ILE A 75 -0.01 5.42 -8.41
N TYR A 76 -0.46 5.60 -9.64
CA TYR A 76 0.41 5.91 -10.77
C TYR A 76 -0.26 6.82 -11.80
N LYS A 77 0.55 7.27 -12.77
CA LYS A 77 0.08 7.95 -13.97
C LYS A 77 0.29 7.05 -15.18
N MET A 78 -0.70 6.96 -16.05
CA MET A 78 -0.51 6.33 -17.35
C MET A 78 0.41 7.16 -18.24
N PRO A 79 1.11 6.54 -19.21
CA PRO A 79 1.87 7.28 -20.22
C PRO A 79 1.02 8.34 -20.91
N LYS A 80 1.61 9.51 -21.22
CA LYS A 80 0.89 10.65 -21.81
C LYS A 80 0.16 10.35 -23.12
N HIS A 81 0.61 9.34 -23.87
CA HIS A 81 -0.04 8.91 -25.11
C HIS A 81 -1.29 8.05 -24.87
N ILE A 82 -1.48 7.53 -23.67
CA ILE A 82 -2.68 6.78 -23.24
C ILE A 82 -3.64 7.71 -22.51
N GLU A 83 -3.13 8.48 -21.54
CA GLU A 83 -3.90 9.47 -20.78
C GLU A 83 -3.20 10.83 -20.82
N PRO A 84 -3.66 11.75 -21.70
CA PRO A 84 -3.06 13.07 -21.85
C PRO A 84 -3.35 14.02 -20.68
N ASP A 85 -4.40 13.79 -19.88
CA ASP A 85 -4.71 14.67 -18.74
C ASP A 85 -3.61 14.59 -17.67
N GLU A 86 -2.90 15.71 -17.50
CA GLU A 86 -1.79 15.83 -16.54
C GLU A 86 -2.22 15.73 -15.08
N LYS A 87 -3.52 15.83 -14.76
CA LYS A 87 -4.07 15.65 -13.41
C LYS A 87 -4.56 14.24 -13.12
N MET A 88 -4.83 13.45 -14.15
CA MET A 88 -5.42 12.12 -14.00
C MET A 88 -4.45 11.11 -13.39
N ARG A 89 -4.92 10.36 -12.40
CA ARG A 89 -4.19 9.35 -11.62
C ARG A 89 -5.02 8.08 -11.56
N TYR A 90 -4.33 6.96 -11.40
CA TYR A 90 -4.95 5.64 -11.32
C TYR A 90 -4.51 4.93 -10.07
N LEU A 91 -5.45 4.22 -9.46
CA LEU A 91 -5.25 3.34 -8.33
C LEU A 91 -5.39 1.90 -8.82
N GLU A 92 -4.33 1.12 -8.67
CA GLU A 92 -4.26 -0.28 -9.13
C GLU A 92 -4.02 -1.20 -7.94
N ALA A 93 -4.89 -2.21 -7.82
CA ALA A 93 -4.69 -3.35 -6.95
C ALA A 93 -3.98 -4.46 -7.73
N ALA A 94 -3.01 -5.13 -7.12
CA ALA A 94 -2.23 -6.19 -7.76
C ALA A 94 -1.97 -7.36 -6.80
N ALA A 95 -2.06 -8.57 -7.32
CA ALA A 95 -1.66 -9.81 -6.66
C ALA A 95 -0.40 -10.36 -7.32
N TYR A 96 0.64 -10.64 -6.52
CA TYR A 96 1.94 -11.09 -7.01
C TYR A 96 2.19 -12.54 -6.60
N MET A 97 2.61 -13.38 -7.54
CA MET A 97 3.13 -14.70 -7.22
C MET A 97 4.38 -14.60 -6.31
N PRO A 98 4.70 -15.61 -5.48
CA PRO A 98 5.84 -15.57 -4.56
C PRO A 98 7.19 -15.30 -5.23
N ALA A 99 7.40 -15.83 -6.43
CA ALA A 99 8.62 -15.61 -7.22
C ALA A 99 8.66 -14.22 -7.90
N GLY A 100 7.52 -13.52 -7.99
CA GLY A 100 7.39 -12.21 -8.62
C GLY A 100 7.18 -12.22 -10.14
N ASP A 101 7.13 -13.39 -10.78
CA ASP A 101 7.15 -13.52 -12.24
C ASP A 101 5.82 -13.19 -12.93
N TYR A 102 4.70 -13.58 -12.32
CA TYR A 102 3.36 -13.28 -12.82
C TYR A 102 2.55 -12.49 -11.78
N LYS A 103 1.75 -11.55 -12.28
CA LYS A 103 0.84 -10.74 -11.50
C LYS A 103 -0.51 -10.66 -12.20
N ALA A 104 -1.57 -10.62 -11.40
CA ALA A 104 -2.88 -10.14 -11.82
C ALA A 104 -3.09 -8.75 -11.23
N ASP A 105 -3.71 -7.84 -11.98
CA ASP A 105 -4.00 -6.49 -11.52
C ASP A 105 -5.36 -5.97 -12.01
N ALA A 106 -5.88 -4.97 -11.29
CA ALA A 106 -7.14 -4.31 -11.59
C ALA A 106 -7.07 -2.83 -11.22
N ILE A 107 -7.63 -1.97 -12.08
CA ILE A 107 -7.84 -0.56 -11.75
C ILE A 107 -9.05 -0.47 -10.81
N VAL A 108 -8.82 0.00 -9.59
CA VAL A 108 -9.82 0.11 -8.52
C VAL A 108 -10.25 1.56 -8.26
N GLY A 109 -9.70 2.50 -9.03
CA GLY A 109 -10.08 3.90 -8.96
C GLY A 109 -9.26 4.76 -9.91
N SER A 110 -9.81 5.93 -10.23
CA SER A 110 -9.12 6.95 -11.01
C SER A 110 -9.67 8.33 -10.68
N GLY A 111 -8.84 9.36 -10.87
CA GLY A 111 -9.22 10.75 -10.67
C GLY A 111 -8.01 11.64 -10.46
N ASN A 112 -8.25 12.91 -10.13
CA ASN A 112 -7.19 13.79 -9.66
C ASN A 112 -6.72 13.41 -8.24
N LYS A 113 -5.65 14.07 -7.76
CA LYS A 113 -5.09 13.78 -6.43
C LYS A 113 -6.13 13.82 -5.31
N ALA A 114 -6.97 14.86 -5.27
CA ALA A 114 -7.99 15.02 -4.23
C ALA A 114 -9.04 13.91 -4.29
N GLU A 115 -9.45 13.50 -5.49
CA GLU A 115 -10.38 12.39 -5.70
C GLU A 115 -9.79 11.05 -5.26
N ILE A 116 -8.51 10.79 -5.56
CA ILE A 116 -7.80 9.59 -5.09
C ILE A 116 -7.72 9.55 -3.55
N ILE A 117 -7.34 10.66 -2.91
CA ILE A 117 -7.28 10.73 -1.44
C ILE A 117 -8.67 10.53 -0.84
N LYS A 118 -9.70 11.16 -1.42
CA LYS A 118 -11.09 10.98 -1.00
C LYS A 118 -11.55 9.52 -1.12
N LEU A 119 -11.20 8.85 -2.23
CA LEU A 119 -11.51 7.45 -2.44
C LEU A 119 -10.84 6.56 -1.38
N LEU A 120 -9.54 6.75 -1.15
CA LEU A 120 -8.77 6.01 -0.15
C LEU A 120 -9.32 6.21 1.27
N ASN A 121 -9.86 7.40 1.58
CA ASN A 121 -10.43 7.71 2.88
C ASN A 121 -11.93 7.33 3.01
N SER A 122 -12.52 6.73 1.98
CA SER A 122 -13.92 6.28 2.06
C SER A 122 -14.06 4.99 2.88
N GLU A 123 -15.14 4.88 3.65
CA GLU A 123 -15.39 3.74 4.55
C GLU A 123 -15.53 2.39 3.81
N GLU A 124 -15.94 2.44 2.54
CA GLU A 124 -16.20 1.24 1.74
C GLU A 124 -14.97 0.78 0.94
N PHE A 125 -13.98 1.65 0.72
CA PHE A 125 -12.88 1.33 -0.19
C PHE A 125 -12.10 0.10 0.25
N ALA A 126 -11.76 -0.01 1.55
CA ALA A 126 -11.04 -1.17 2.06
C ALA A 126 -11.84 -2.48 1.98
N LYS A 127 -13.18 -2.41 2.01
CA LYS A 127 -14.05 -3.59 1.82
C LYS A 127 -14.08 -4.02 0.36
N ASN A 128 -14.25 -3.07 -0.56
CA ASN A 128 -14.24 -3.33 -2.00
C ASN A 128 -12.86 -3.83 -2.46
N LEU A 129 -11.80 -3.33 -1.84
CA LEU A 129 -10.44 -3.79 -2.11
C LEU A 129 -10.23 -5.24 -1.68
N ASN A 130 -10.81 -5.67 -0.55
CA ASN A 130 -10.77 -7.07 -0.12
C ASN A 130 -11.44 -8.01 -1.14
N TYR A 131 -12.60 -7.60 -1.66
CA TYR A 131 -13.29 -8.32 -2.73
C TYR A 131 -12.42 -8.41 -3.99
N THR A 132 -11.84 -7.28 -4.41
CA THR A 132 -10.94 -7.23 -5.58
C THR A 132 -9.76 -8.20 -5.42
N TYR A 133 -9.13 -8.26 -4.25
CA TYR A 133 -8.02 -9.20 -4.04
C TYR A 133 -8.43 -10.67 -4.07
N SER A 134 -9.66 -10.98 -3.67
CA SER A 134 -10.21 -12.33 -3.83
C SER A 134 -10.34 -12.70 -5.32
N GLU A 135 -10.86 -11.78 -6.15
CA GLU A 135 -10.97 -12.01 -7.60
C GLU A 135 -9.59 -12.12 -8.28
N LEU A 136 -8.63 -11.30 -7.86
CA LEU A 136 -7.26 -11.37 -8.38
C LEU A 136 -6.58 -12.69 -7.98
N LEU A 137 -6.80 -13.18 -6.75
CA LEU A 137 -6.32 -14.49 -6.33
C LEU A 137 -6.89 -15.60 -7.21
N ASP A 138 -8.19 -15.58 -7.48
CA ASP A 138 -8.83 -16.58 -8.35
C ASP A 138 -8.32 -16.49 -9.79
N THR A 139 -8.01 -15.29 -10.27
CA THR A 139 -7.36 -15.10 -11.59
C THR A 139 -6.00 -15.80 -11.64
N VAL A 140 -5.17 -15.62 -10.61
CA VAL A 140 -3.84 -16.26 -10.53
C VAL A 140 -3.95 -17.78 -10.33
N LYS A 141 -4.97 -18.28 -9.63
CA LYS A 141 -5.18 -19.74 -9.48
C LYS A 141 -5.53 -20.44 -10.79
N ASN A 142 -6.13 -19.72 -11.73
CA ASN A 142 -6.64 -20.27 -13.00
C ASN A 142 -5.76 -19.95 -14.21
N SER A 143 -4.62 -19.27 -14.02
CA SER A 143 -3.63 -18.96 -15.07
C SER A 143 -2.61 -20.07 -15.24
#